data_AF-A0AA88RQV3-F1
#
_entry.id   AF-A0AA88RQV3-F1
#
_cell.length_a   1.000
_cell.length_b   1.000
_cell.length_c   1.000
_cell.angle_alpha   90.00
_cell.angle_beta   90.00
_cell.angle_gamma   90.00
#
_symmetry.space_group_name_H-M   'P 1'
#
loop_
_entity.id
_entity.type
_entity.pdbx_description
1 polymer ?
#
loop_
_entity_poly.entity_id
_entity_poly.type
_entity_poly.pdbx_seq_one_letter_code
_entity_poly.pdbx_strand_id
1 'polypeptide(L)'
;MGSPALFRGHADCGALHTTFGGVAYPRWIANALEGNYLLVLDRRLFRYSVESRGFGKGGEEGEDHERRVSELKEDVKMMLENMEDSLSKLELVDTIERLGLEYNEIRRILESIYNKYKVDQWRDKDLYGTALGFRLFRQRGYRAPEEALKTGTHQNLVTLVNHALDQPLHWRVPRLEARWFIDAYKKRLDANPTLLELAKLDFNMVQATYQEDLKHMSSWWKTTGLAENLSFARDRLMENFVWTVGYSYKPEFGYSRRISTKVNALITTIDDVYDVYGTLEELELFTSVIDRLAQVFFLFRHICYCHLDVGI
;
A
#
# COMPACT_ATOMS: atom_id res chain seq x y z
N MET A 1 46.35 4.57 26.63
CA MET A 1 46.93 3.95 25.42
C MET A 1 45.95 2.91 24.92
N GLY A 2 45.56 2.99 23.64
CA GLY A 2 44.62 2.04 23.04
C GLY A 2 43.64 2.71 22.08
N SER A 3 44.13 3.09 20.90
CA SER A 3 43.31 3.15 19.69
C SER A 3 43.18 1.71 19.15
N PRO A 4 42.14 1.36 18.37
CA PRO A 4 42.24 1.65 16.93
C PRO A 4 40.94 2.11 16.27
N ALA A 5 41.13 3.01 15.30
CA ALA A 5 40.23 3.31 14.21
C ALA A 5 39.89 2.08 13.37
N LEU A 6 38.65 2.02 12.84
CA LEU A 6 38.31 1.46 11.52
C LEU A 6 36.80 1.61 11.27
N PHE A 7 36.36 2.75 10.75
CA PHE A 7 35.22 2.86 9.85
C PHE A 7 35.42 4.12 8.98
N ARG A 8 36.37 4.02 8.03
CA ARG A 8 36.36 4.87 6.83
C ARG A 8 35.79 4.02 5.71
N GLY A 9 34.61 4.41 5.26
CA GLY A 9 33.89 3.86 4.13
C GLY A 9 32.75 4.81 3.77
N HIS A 10 33.09 6.08 3.54
CA HIS A 10 32.19 7.02 2.86
C HIS A 10 31.97 6.50 1.44
N ALA A 11 30.83 5.87 1.21
CA ALA A 11 30.17 5.93 -0.08
C ALA A 11 29.23 7.12 -0.02
N ASP A 12 29.56 8.16 -0.77
CA ASP A 12 28.69 9.31 -1.04
C ASP A 12 27.39 8.82 -1.71
N CYS A 13 26.37 8.55 -0.92
CA CYS A 13 24.97 8.55 -1.37
C CYS A 13 24.43 9.99 -1.25
N GLY A 14 25.01 10.91 -2.02
CA GLY A 14 24.46 12.25 -2.17
C GLY A 14 23.08 12.20 -2.86
N ALA A 15 22.08 12.84 -2.24
CA ALA A 15 20.80 13.28 -2.84
C ALA A 15 19.56 12.35 -2.85
N LEU A 16 19.38 11.45 -1.86
CA LEU A 16 18.14 10.65 -1.72
C LEU A 16 17.21 11.04 -0.55
N HIS A 17 17.60 11.98 0.29
CA HIS A 17 16.83 12.39 1.47
C HIS A 17 16.60 13.90 1.48
N THR A 18 15.36 14.29 1.71
CA THR A 18 14.97 15.65 2.11
C THR A 18 14.44 15.58 3.54
N THR A 19 14.82 16.53 4.37
CA THR A 19 14.43 16.62 5.77
C THR A 19 13.20 17.51 5.90
N PHE A 20 12.12 16.96 6.48
CA PHE A 20 10.95 17.72 6.95
C PHE A 20 10.82 17.42 8.45
N GLY A 21 10.77 18.45 9.31
CA GLY A 21 10.74 18.30 10.76
C GLY A 21 11.94 17.54 11.37
N GLY A 22 13.11 17.55 10.71
CA GLY A 22 14.31 16.84 11.21
C GLY A 22 14.31 15.32 11.01
N VAL A 23 13.27 14.74 10.40
CA VAL A 23 13.19 13.32 10.05
C VAL A 23 13.54 13.14 8.57
N ALA A 24 14.45 12.22 8.27
CA ALA A 24 14.83 11.90 6.90
C ALA A 24 13.74 11.03 6.26
N TYR A 25 12.94 11.62 5.37
CA TYR A 25 11.98 10.88 4.57
C TYR A 25 12.61 10.48 3.23
N PRO A 26 12.25 9.30 2.67
CA PRO A 26 12.48 9.02 1.25
C PRO A 26 11.90 10.16 0.39
N ARG A 27 12.65 10.64 -0.60
CA ARG A 27 12.32 11.83 -1.43
C ARG A 27 10.89 11.85 -2.01
N TRP A 28 10.27 10.70 -2.22
CA TRP A 28 8.88 10.62 -2.70
C TRP A 28 7.83 10.95 -1.63
N ILE A 29 8.12 10.73 -0.33
CA ILE A 29 7.26 11.18 0.77
C ILE A 29 7.28 12.71 0.83
N ALA A 30 8.45 13.33 0.66
CA ALA A 30 8.56 14.78 0.53
C ALA A 30 7.81 15.30 -0.71
N ASN A 31 7.99 14.67 -1.88
CA ASN A 31 7.25 15.03 -3.09
C ASN A 31 5.72 14.78 -3.00
N ALA A 32 5.29 13.82 -2.17
CA ALA A 32 3.89 13.60 -1.84
C ALA A 32 3.34 14.74 -0.96
N LEU A 33 4.11 15.18 0.04
CA LEU A 33 3.79 16.32 0.90
C LEU A 33 3.80 17.68 0.16
N GLU A 34 4.62 17.83 -0.89
CA GLU A 34 4.72 19.03 -1.73
C GLU A 34 3.55 19.21 -2.75
N GLY A 35 2.50 18.40 -2.65
CA GLY A 35 1.15 18.79 -3.12
C GLY A 35 0.73 18.38 -4.53
N ASN A 36 1.64 17.90 -5.40
CA ASN A 36 1.24 17.46 -6.76
C ASN A 36 0.93 15.97 -6.88
N TYR A 37 1.61 15.10 -6.12
CA TYR A 37 1.31 13.67 -6.16
C TYR A 37 -0.04 13.38 -5.52
N LEU A 38 -0.36 13.95 -4.36
CA LEU A 38 -1.64 13.72 -3.67
C LEU A 38 -2.87 14.12 -4.51
N LEU A 39 -2.80 15.19 -5.32
CA LEU A 39 -3.86 15.55 -6.27
C LEU A 39 -4.06 14.52 -7.39
N VAL A 40 -2.99 13.85 -7.82
CA VAL A 40 -3.06 12.75 -8.79
C VAL A 40 -3.61 11.48 -8.13
N LEU A 41 -3.30 11.23 -6.86
CA LEU A 41 -3.81 10.11 -6.07
C LEU A 41 -5.32 10.26 -5.81
N ASP A 42 -5.76 11.44 -5.39
CA ASP A 42 -7.16 11.84 -5.23
C ASP A 42 -7.96 11.59 -6.53
N ARG A 43 -7.48 12.12 -7.66
CA ARG A 43 -8.14 11.97 -8.96
C ARG A 43 -8.23 10.54 -9.51
N ARG A 44 -7.39 9.61 -9.05
CA ARG A 44 -7.29 8.24 -9.59
C ARG A 44 -7.90 7.18 -8.68
N LEU A 45 -7.82 7.36 -7.35
CA LEU A 45 -8.42 6.43 -6.38
C LEU A 45 -9.83 6.83 -5.96
N PHE A 46 -10.18 8.12 -5.99
CA PHE A 46 -11.40 8.63 -5.34
C PHE A 46 -12.34 9.42 -6.23
N ARG A 47 -11.93 9.80 -7.44
CA ARG A 47 -12.87 10.39 -8.39
C ARG A 47 -14.00 9.39 -8.64
N TYR A 48 -15.23 9.83 -8.38
CA TYR A 48 -16.47 9.14 -8.72
C TYR A 48 -16.38 8.62 -10.15
N SER A 49 -15.98 7.37 -10.33
CA SER A 49 -16.14 6.72 -11.63
C SER A 49 -17.63 6.45 -11.77
N VAL A 50 -18.22 6.77 -12.91
CA VAL A 50 -19.57 6.30 -13.24
C VAL A 50 -19.62 4.76 -13.11
N GLU A 51 -18.48 4.09 -13.26
CA GLU A 51 -18.28 2.65 -13.08
C GLU A 51 -18.34 2.17 -11.62
N SER A 52 -18.33 3.04 -10.60
CA SER A 52 -18.47 2.65 -9.19
C SER A 52 -19.88 2.87 -8.63
N ARG A 53 -20.84 3.38 -9.43
CA ARG A 53 -22.27 3.40 -9.07
C ARG A 53 -22.77 1.96 -9.00
N GLY A 54 -23.36 1.57 -7.87
CA GLY A 54 -23.95 0.24 -7.65
C GLY A 54 -23.15 -0.70 -6.72
N PHE A 55 -21.88 -0.39 -6.45
CA PHE A 55 -20.98 -1.24 -5.64
C PHE A 55 -21.12 -1.08 -4.11
N GLY A 56 -22.23 -0.51 -3.63
CA GLY A 56 -22.49 -0.35 -2.19
C GLY A 56 -22.74 -1.71 -1.53
N LYS A 57 -22.17 -1.94 -0.34
CA LYS A 57 -22.43 -3.17 0.42
C LYS A 57 -23.91 -3.23 0.84
N GLY A 58 -24.59 -4.34 0.51
CA GLY A 58 -25.91 -4.68 1.03
C GLY A 58 -27.12 -4.41 0.12
N GLY A 59 -26.92 -4.22 -1.19
CA GLY A 59 -28.00 -4.18 -2.19
C GLY A 59 -27.88 -5.31 -3.22
N GLU A 60 -28.96 -5.59 -3.97
CA GLU A 60 -29.04 -6.66 -4.99
C GLU A 60 -27.89 -6.61 -6.01
N GLU A 61 -27.48 -5.41 -6.44
CA GLU A 61 -26.34 -5.20 -7.35
C GLU A 61 -24.99 -5.61 -6.73
N GLY A 62 -24.81 -5.38 -5.43
CA GLY A 62 -23.61 -5.79 -4.70
C GLY A 62 -23.47 -7.30 -4.57
N GLU A 63 -24.60 -7.99 -4.33
CA GLU A 63 -24.64 -9.46 -4.26
C GLU A 63 -24.35 -10.12 -5.63
N ASP A 64 -24.81 -9.49 -6.72
CA ASP A 64 -24.50 -9.96 -8.08
C ASP A 64 -23.01 -9.82 -8.42
N HIS A 65 -22.40 -8.69 -8.04
CA HIS A 65 -20.96 -8.49 -8.19
C HIS A 65 -20.13 -9.48 -7.37
N GLU A 66 -20.53 -9.77 -6.12
CA GLU A 66 -19.86 -10.77 -5.28
C GLU A 66 -19.94 -12.19 -5.89
N ARG A 67 -21.10 -12.55 -6.45
CA ARG A 67 -21.28 -13.81 -7.17
C ARG A 67 -20.37 -13.88 -8.39
N ARG A 68 -20.37 -12.84 -9.21
CA ARG A 68 -19.54 -12.76 -10.42
C ARG A 68 -18.05 -12.82 -10.11
N VAL A 69 -17.59 -12.15 -9.06
CA VAL A 69 -16.20 -12.24 -8.58
C VAL A 69 -15.84 -13.67 -8.17
N SER A 70 -16.76 -14.37 -7.51
CA SER A 70 -16.54 -15.76 -7.09
C SER A 70 -16.41 -16.71 -8.28
N GLU A 71 -17.25 -16.55 -9.30
CA GLU A 71 -17.16 -17.30 -10.57
C GLU A 71 -15.82 -17.05 -11.27
N LEU A 72 -15.46 -15.78 -11.46
CA LEU A 72 -14.21 -15.40 -12.12
C LEU A 72 -12.97 -15.88 -11.36
N LYS A 73 -13.03 -15.96 -10.03
CA LYS A 73 -11.93 -16.52 -9.20
C LYS A 73 -11.75 -18.01 -9.43
N GLU A 74 -12.83 -18.77 -9.64
CA GLU A 74 -12.74 -20.19 -9.98
C GLU A 74 -12.22 -20.38 -11.42
N ASP A 75 -12.65 -19.53 -12.37
CA ASP A 75 -12.10 -19.57 -13.74
C ASP A 75 -10.58 -19.33 -13.74
N VAL A 76 -10.11 -18.33 -13.00
CA VAL A 76 -8.66 -18.06 -12.84
C VAL A 76 -7.94 -19.23 -12.18
N LYS A 77 -8.60 -19.94 -11.27
CA LYS A 77 -8.06 -21.16 -10.64
C LYS A 77 -7.84 -22.25 -11.66
N MET A 78 -8.86 -22.53 -12.44
CA MET A 78 -8.82 -23.53 -13.51
C MET A 78 -7.73 -23.17 -14.54
N MET A 79 -7.56 -21.88 -14.87
CA MET A 79 -6.46 -21.41 -15.73
C MET A 79 -5.08 -21.74 -15.13
N LEU A 80 -4.87 -21.49 -13.83
CA LEU A 80 -3.60 -21.76 -13.15
C LEU A 80 -3.31 -23.27 -13.03
N GLU A 81 -4.34 -24.08 -12.80
CA GLU A 81 -4.22 -25.54 -12.66
C GLU A 81 -3.93 -26.22 -14.01
N ASN A 82 -4.58 -25.78 -15.09
CA ASN A 82 -4.43 -26.35 -16.43
C ASN A 82 -3.11 -25.98 -17.14
N MET A 83 -2.41 -24.94 -16.66
CA MET A 83 -1.09 -24.60 -17.21
C MET A 83 -0.07 -25.67 -16.83
N GLU A 84 0.75 -26.11 -17.79
CA GLU A 84 1.88 -27.01 -17.52
C GLU A 84 3.19 -26.23 -17.34
N ASP A 85 3.37 -25.17 -18.12
CA ASP A 85 4.59 -24.38 -18.12
C ASP A 85 4.76 -23.54 -16.85
N SER A 86 5.98 -23.56 -16.31
CA SER A 86 6.30 -22.89 -15.05
C SER A 86 6.56 -21.39 -15.21
N LEU A 87 6.98 -20.94 -16.40
CA LEU A 87 7.16 -19.52 -16.69
C LEU A 87 5.80 -18.85 -16.88
N SER A 88 4.90 -19.43 -17.68
CA SER A 88 3.53 -18.93 -17.86
C SER A 88 2.77 -18.83 -16.55
N LYS A 89 2.96 -19.78 -15.61
CA LYS A 89 2.40 -19.67 -14.26
C LYS A 89 2.94 -18.48 -13.48
N LEU A 90 4.25 -18.23 -13.55
CA LEU A 90 4.86 -17.08 -12.88
C LEU A 90 4.41 -15.76 -13.50
N GLU A 91 4.26 -15.68 -14.83
CA GLU A 91 3.73 -14.51 -15.53
C GLU A 91 2.28 -14.24 -15.14
N LEU A 92 1.46 -15.29 -15.02
CA LEU A 92 0.09 -15.18 -14.57
C LEU A 92 0.02 -14.73 -13.10
N VAL A 93 0.84 -15.32 -12.23
CA VAL A 93 0.95 -14.88 -10.82
C VAL A 93 1.36 -13.42 -10.72
N ASP A 94 2.36 -12.99 -11.50
CA ASP A 94 2.76 -11.58 -11.54
C ASP A 94 1.64 -10.67 -12.02
N THR A 95 0.92 -11.09 -13.05
CA THR A 95 -0.22 -10.34 -13.57
C THR A 95 -1.31 -10.21 -12.51
N ILE A 96 -1.66 -11.29 -11.80
CA ILE A 96 -2.65 -11.28 -10.72
C ILE A 96 -2.21 -10.33 -9.59
N GLU A 97 -0.96 -10.44 -9.12
CA GLU A 97 -0.43 -9.58 -8.06
C GLU A 97 -0.44 -8.10 -8.46
N ARG A 98 0.00 -7.79 -9.68
CA ARG A 98 0.05 -6.41 -10.18
C ARG A 98 -1.32 -5.83 -10.49
N LEU A 99 -2.32 -6.67 -10.78
CA LEU A 99 -3.73 -6.25 -10.86
C LEU A 99 -4.35 -5.98 -9.47
N GLY A 100 -3.62 -6.26 -8.39
CA GLY A 100 -4.06 -6.04 -7.01
C GLY A 100 -5.06 -7.07 -6.52
N LEU A 101 -5.11 -8.24 -7.16
CA LEU A 101 -6.02 -9.33 -6.80
C LEU A 101 -5.44 -10.15 -5.66
N GLU A 102 -6.16 -10.23 -4.55
CA GLU A 102 -5.82 -11.14 -3.47
C GLU A 102 -6.29 -12.56 -3.83
N TYR A 103 -5.32 -13.44 -4.07
CA TYR A 103 -5.55 -14.81 -4.47
C TYR A 103 -4.80 -15.77 -3.55
N ASN A 104 -5.55 -16.55 -2.76
CA ASN A 104 -5.03 -17.32 -1.63
C ASN A 104 -4.15 -18.49 -2.10
N GLU A 105 -4.40 -18.98 -3.31
CA GLU A 105 -3.74 -20.13 -3.94
C GLU A 105 -2.33 -19.78 -4.45
N ILE A 106 -1.99 -18.49 -4.62
CA ILE A 106 -0.67 -18.03 -5.11
C ILE A 106 0.45 -18.65 -4.28
N ARG A 107 0.30 -18.72 -2.95
CA ARG A 107 1.33 -19.27 -2.07
C ARG A 107 1.67 -20.72 -2.43
N ARG A 108 0.66 -21.57 -2.63
CA ARG A 108 0.84 -22.99 -2.97
C ARG A 108 1.50 -23.14 -4.34
N ILE A 109 1.09 -22.31 -5.30
CA ILE A 109 1.64 -22.31 -6.66
C ILE A 109 3.11 -21.89 -6.64
N LEU A 110 3.44 -20.80 -5.95
CA LEU A 110 4.81 -20.34 -5.81
C LEU A 110 5.70 -21.36 -5.08
N GLU A 111 5.20 -22.07 -4.07
CA GLU A 111 5.93 -23.16 -3.40
C GLU A 111 6.24 -24.31 -4.36
N SER A 112 5.25 -24.75 -5.14
CA SER A 112 5.44 -25.79 -6.15
C SER A 112 6.50 -25.40 -7.19
N ILE A 113 6.40 -24.18 -7.73
CA ILE A 113 7.33 -23.67 -8.73
C ILE A 113 8.73 -23.49 -8.12
N TYR A 114 8.83 -22.91 -6.93
CA TYR A 114 10.12 -22.72 -6.24
C TYR A 114 10.84 -24.05 -6.02
N ASN A 115 10.14 -25.10 -5.61
CA ASN A 115 10.73 -26.42 -5.45
C ASN A 115 11.27 -26.99 -6.76
N LYS A 116 10.55 -26.82 -7.87
CA LYS A 116 11.03 -27.19 -9.21
C LYS A 116 12.29 -26.41 -9.60
N TYR A 117 12.28 -25.08 -9.45
CA TYR A 117 13.46 -24.23 -9.70
C TYR A 117 14.68 -24.63 -8.87
N LYS A 118 14.46 -25.04 -7.61
CA LYS A 118 15.53 -25.51 -6.72
C LYS A 118 16.10 -26.86 -7.18
N VAL A 119 15.26 -27.80 -7.62
CA VAL A 119 15.67 -29.11 -8.16
C VAL A 119 16.48 -28.93 -9.44
N ASP A 120 16.00 -28.10 -10.36
CA ASP A 120 16.64 -27.85 -11.66
C ASP A 120 17.85 -26.89 -11.56
N GLN A 121 18.23 -26.49 -10.34
CA GLN A 121 19.31 -25.53 -10.06
C GLN A 121 19.21 -24.24 -10.86
N TRP A 122 18.00 -23.79 -11.21
CA TRP A 122 17.79 -22.61 -12.06
C TRP A 122 18.45 -22.72 -13.45
N ARG A 123 18.81 -23.93 -13.91
CA ARG A 123 19.30 -24.16 -15.28
C ARG A 123 18.13 -24.09 -16.27
N ASP A 124 18.44 -23.75 -17.52
CA ASP A 124 17.52 -23.74 -18.67
C ASP A 124 16.44 -22.64 -18.70
N LYS A 125 16.68 -21.47 -18.08
CA LYS A 125 15.73 -20.34 -18.13
C LYS A 125 16.36 -19.07 -18.69
N ASP A 126 15.56 -18.33 -19.44
CA ASP A 126 15.94 -17.01 -19.95
C ASP A 126 16.07 -15.99 -18.82
N LEU A 127 16.68 -14.82 -19.10
CA LEU A 127 16.87 -13.77 -18.08
C LEU A 127 15.56 -13.34 -17.48
N TYR A 128 14.53 -13.27 -18.32
CA TYR A 128 13.23 -12.79 -17.94
C TYR A 128 12.58 -13.71 -16.91
N GLY A 129 12.48 -15.02 -17.18
CA GLY A 129 11.90 -15.98 -16.25
C GLY A 129 12.70 -16.07 -14.94
N THR A 130 14.02 -15.95 -15.04
CA THR A 130 14.88 -15.97 -13.85
C THR A 130 14.73 -14.71 -12.99
N ALA A 131 14.71 -13.52 -13.60
CA ALA A 131 14.49 -12.26 -12.90
C ALA A 131 13.08 -12.19 -12.30
N LEU A 132 12.08 -12.69 -13.03
CA LEU A 132 10.70 -12.76 -12.57
C LEU A 132 10.56 -13.68 -11.35
N GLY A 133 11.07 -14.90 -11.46
CA GLY A 133 11.09 -15.86 -10.35
C GLY A 133 11.84 -15.31 -9.14
N PHE A 134 13.05 -14.76 -9.33
CA PHE A 134 13.84 -14.15 -8.26
C PHE A 134 13.04 -13.07 -7.51
N ARG A 135 12.40 -12.15 -8.24
CA ARG A 135 11.61 -11.07 -7.64
C ARG A 135 10.43 -11.61 -6.84
N LEU A 136 9.59 -12.46 -7.44
CA LEU A 136 8.39 -13.00 -6.80
C LEU A 136 8.74 -13.80 -5.53
N PHE A 137 9.78 -14.63 -5.62
CA PHE A 137 10.25 -15.42 -4.50
C PHE A 137 10.80 -14.56 -3.37
N ARG A 138 11.61 -13.54 -3.66
CA ARG A 138 12.14 -12.63 -2.63
C ARG A 138 11.05 -11.80 -1.97
N GLN A 139 10.07 -11.29 -2.74
CA GLN A 139 8.93 -10.55 -2.19
C GLN A 139 8.10 -11.38 -1.20
N ARG A 140 8.10 -12.70 -1.36
CA ARG A 140 7.38 -13.66 -0.50
C ARG A 140 8.28 -14.35 0.53
N GLY A 141 9.54 -13.93 0.67
CA GLY A 141 10.47 -14.43 1.69
C GLY A 141 11.20 -15.74 1.35
N TYR A 142 11.10 -16.24 0.12
CA TYR A 142 11.88 -17.40 -0.33
C TYR A 142 13.34 -17.03 -0.62
N ARG A 143 14.26 -17.97 -0.38
CA ARG A 143 15.69 -17.77 -0.59
C ARG A 143 16.07 -17.98 -2.06
N ALA A 144 16.22 -16.89 -2.82
CA ALA A 144 16.73 -16.94 -4.19
C ALA A 144 18.23 -16.54 -4.27
N PRO A 145 19.12 -17.38 -4.81
CA PRO A 145 20.56 -17.09 -4.93
C PRO A 145 20.83 -16.03 -6.00
N GLU A 146 21.80 -15.15 -5.73
CA GLU A 146 22.16 -14.00 -6.57
C GLU A 146 22.77 -14.39 -7.93
N GLU A 147 23.37 -15.58 -7.99
CA GLU A 147 24.00 -16.14 -9.20
C GLU A 147 23.02 -16.43 -10.34
N ALA A 148 21.72 -16.49 -10.06
CA ALA A 148 20.68 -16.77 -11.05
C ALA A 148 20.54 -15.64 -12.10
N LEU A 149 20.94 -14.41 -11.79
CA LEU A 149 20.67 -13.23 -12.63
C LEU A 149 21.63 -13.00 -13.83
N LYS A 150 22.50 -13.96 -14.16
CA LYS A 150 23.63 -13.73 -15.10
C LYS A 150 23.35 -13.96 -16.59
N THR A 151 22.15 -14.34 -17.04
CA THR A 151 21.95 -14.80 -18.43
C THR A 151 20.69 -14.29 -19.12
N GLY A 152 20.82 -13.39 -20.10
CA GLY A 152 19.87 -13.20 -21.23
C GLY A 152 19.46 -11.75 -21.57
N THR A 153 18.81 -11.54 -22.71
CA THR A 153 18.44 -10.22 -23.26
C THR A 153 17.13 -10.38 -24.03
N HIS A 154 16.07 -9.60 -23.74
CA HIS A 154 14.93 -9.47 -24.66
C HIS A 154 14.09 -8.19 -24.45
N GLN A 155 13.44 -7.80 -25.54
CA GLN A 155 12.84 -6.52 -25.86
C GLN A 155 11.30 -6.62 -25.90
N ASN A 156 10.63 -6.23 -24.82
CA ASN A 156 9.28 -5.64 -24.83
C ASN A 156 8.93 -5.07 -23.45
N LEU A 157 9.84 -4.23 -22.97
CA LEU A 157 9.85 -3.78 -21.59
C LEU A 157 9.83 -2.26 -21.45
N VAL A 158 9.84 -1.47 -22.53
CA VAL A 158 10.09 -0.01 -22.43
C VAL A 158 9.14 0.68 -21.45
N THR A 159 7.82 0.41 -21.51
CA THR A 159 6.86 1.02 -20.57
C THR A 159 7.00 0.46 -19.14
N LEU A 160 7.24 -0.85 -19.00
CA LEU A 160 7.41 -1.51 -17.70
C LEU A 160 8.75 -1.15 -17.03
N VAL A 161 9.79 -0.96 -17.82
CA VAL A 161 11.14 -0.55 -17.44
C VAL A 161 11.15 0.93 -17.12
N ASN A 162 10.56 1.79 -17.95
CA ASN A 162 10.44 3.22 -17.61
C ASN A 162 9.66 3.42 -16.30
N HIS A 163 8.60 2.62 -16.09
CA HIS A 163 7.89 2.60 -14.81
C HIS A 163 8.80 2.06 -13.68
N ALA A 164 9.43 0.90 -13.85
CA ALA A 164 10.33 0.35 -12.83
C ALA A 164 11.55 1.24 -12.51
N LEU A 165 12.04 2.02 -13.48
CA LEU A 165 13.13 3.00 -13.35
C LEU A 165 12.69 4.24 -12.57
N ASP A 166 11.43 4.66 -12.72
CA ASP A 166 10.84 5.72 -11.89
C ASP A 166 10.72 5.27 -10.43
N GLN A 167 10.21 4.05 -10.20
CA GLN A 167 10.18 3.44 -8.88
C GLN A 167 10.11 1.90 -8.95
N PRO A 168 10.98 1.17 -8.22
CA PRO A 168 10.92 -0.28 -8.15
C PRO A 168 9.59 -0.78 -7.59
N LEU A 169 9.06 -1.89 -8.13
CA LEU A 169 7.75 -2.44 -7.75
C LEU A 169 7.57 -2.63 -6.23
N HIS A 170 8.62 -3.06 -5.53
CA HIS A 170 8.59 -3.32 -4.09
C HIS A 170 8.49 -2.05 -3.22
N TRP A 171 8.63 -0.85 -3.79
CA TRP A 171 8.42 0.42 -3.11
C TRP A 171 7.09 1.08 -3.49
N ARG A 172 6.31 0.48 -4.40
CA ARG A 172 5.06 1.06 -4.88
C ARG A 172 3.92 0.75 -3.94
N VAL A 173 3.02 1.72 -3.76
CA VAL A 173 1.77 1.52 -3.00
C VAL A 173 0.87 0.55 -3.77
N PRO A 174 0.48 -0.59 -3.19
CA PRO A 174 -0.17 -1.68 -3.92
C PRO A 174 -1.42 -1.26 -4.71
N ARG A 175 -2.33 -0.50 -4.09
CA ARG A 175 -3.57 -0.07 -4.76
C ARG A 175 -3.37 0.93 -5.89
N LEU A 176 -2.31 1.74 -5.83
CA LEU A 176 -1.97 2.66 -6.91
C LEU A 176 -1.37 1.92 -8.10
N GLU A 177 -0.48 0.95 -7.82
CA GLU A 177 0.06 0.09 -8.85
C GLU A 177 -1.06 -0.71 -9.51
N ALA A 178 -1.99 -1.27 -8.74
CA ALA A 178 -3.15 -1.99 -9.27
C ALA A 178 -3.96 -1.14 -10.26
N ARG A 179 -4.32 0.10 -9.91
CA ARG A 179 -5.05 0.98 -10.81
C ARG A 179 -4.30 1.27 -12.10
N TRP A 180 -3.02 1.63 -11.97
CA TRP A 180 -2.18 1.91 -13.13
C TRP A 180 -2.02 0.67 -14.03
N PHE A 181 -1.83 -0.49 -13.41
CA PHE A 181 -1.61 -1.73 -14.13
C PHE A 181 -2.87 -2.25 -14.79
N ILE A 182 -4.07 -2.07 -14.23
CA ILE A 182 -5.34 -2.35 -14.91
C ILE A 182 -5.42 -1.57 -16.24
N ASP A 183 -5.09 -0.27 -16.22
CA ASP A 183 -5.12 0.58 -17.41
C ASP A 183 -4.05 0.20 -18.44
N ALA A 184 -2.87 -0.23 -17.97
CA ALA A 184 -1.80 -0.73 -18.84
C ALA A 184 -2.14 -2.11 -19.42
N TYR A 185 -2.65 -3.02 -18.60
CA TYR A 185 -3.02 -4.40 -18.95
C TYR A 185 -4.13 -4.41 -20.00
N LYS A 186 -5.14 -3.55 -19.83
CA LYS A 186 -6.23 -3.35 -20.82
C LYS A 186 -5.74 -3.07 -22.24
N LYS A 187 -4.57 -2.44 -22.39
CA LYS A 187 -4.00 -2.04 -23.69
C LYS A 187 -3.17 -3.14 -24.35
N ARG A 188 -2.88 -4.24 -23.63
CA ARG A 188 -2.08 -5.33 -24.17
C ARG A 188 -2.92 -6.17 -25.15
N LEU A 189 -2.27 -6.68 -26.19
CA LEU A 189 -2.92 -7.55 -27.18
C LEU A 189 -3.23 -8.94 -26.60
N ASP A 190 -2.44 -9.38 -25.62
CA ASP A 190 -2.54 -10.67 -24.92
C ASP A 190 -3.31 -10.56 -23.60
N ALA A 191 -4.06 -9.47 -23.38
CA ALA A 191 -4.82 -9.26 -22.15
C ALA A 191 -5.92 -10.32 -22.01
N ASN A 192 -5.89 -11.09 -20.93
CA ASN A 192 -6.93 -12.05 -20.62
C ASN A 192 -8.18 -11.30 -20.13
N PRO A 193 -9.33 -11.45 -20.83
CA PRO A 193 -10.55 -10.71 -20.49
C PRO A 193 -11.11 -11.08 -19.11
N THR A 194 -10.99 -12.34 -18.68
CA THR A 194 -11.42 -12.83 -17.37
C THR A 194 -10.64 -12.14 -16.25
N LEU A 195 -9.32 -12.04 -16.37
CA LEU A 195 -8.48 -11.32 -15.39
C LEU A 195 -8.78 -9.83 -15.35
N LEU A 196 -8.98 -9.21 -16.52
CA LEU A 196 -9.28 -7.79 -16.60
C LEU A 196 -10.66 -7.46 -16.00
N GLU A 197 -11.66 -8.31 -16.22
CA GLU A 197 -12.98 -8.18 -15.62
C GLU A 197 -12.90 -8.32 -14.10
N LEU A 198 -12.26 -9.39 -13.62
CA LEU A 198 -12.07 -9.65 -12.19
C LEU A 198 -11.35 -8.49 -11.49
N ALA A 199 -10.27 -7.97 -12.09
CA ALA A 199 -9.50 -6.86 -11.55
C ALA A 199 -10.32 -5.57 -11.44
N LYS A 200 -11.18 -5.27 -12.43
CA LYS A 200 -12.05 -4.09 -12.38
C LYS A 200 -13.14 -4.24 -11.32
N LEU A 201 -13.77 -5.41 -11.24
CA LEU A 201 -14.82 -5.67 -10.25
C LEU A 201 -14.25 -5.58 -8.83
N ASP A 202 -13.14 -6.28 -8.53
CA ASP A 202 -12.49 -6.21 -7.21
C ASP A 202 -12.10 -4.76 -6.86
N PHE A 203 -11.46 -4.05 -7.80
CA PHE A 203 -11.05 -2.67 -7.59
C PHE A 203 -12.24 -1.76 -7.26
N ASN A 204 -13.35 -1.88 -7.99
CA ASN A 204 -14.53 -1.05 -7.79
C ASN A 204 -15.26 -1.38 -6.46
N MET A 205 -15.36 -2.66 -6.09
CA MET A 205 -15.93 -3.09 -4.81
C MET A 205 -15.14 -2.53 -3.63
N VAL A 206 -13.81 -2.61 -3.69
CA VAL A 206 -12.95 -2.11 -2.63
C VAL A 206 -12.97 -0.57 -2.61
N GLN A 207 -12.97 0.07 -3.78
CA GLN A 207 -13.12 1.52 -3.90
C GLN A 207 -14.42 2.01 -3.24
N ALA A 208 -15.53 1.31 -3.43
CA ALA A 208 -16.80 1.64 -2.78
C ALA A 208 -16.70 1.56 -1.24
N THR A 209 -15.97 0.57 -0.72
CA THR A 209 -15.67 0.49 0.72
C THR A 209 -14.88 1.72 1.21
N TYR A 210 -13.88 2.17 0.45
CA TYR A 210 -13.13 3.37 0.81
C TYR A 210 -13.98 4.64 0.74
N GLN A 211 -14.87 4.75 -0.26
CA GLN A 211 -15.79 5.88 -0.36
C GLN A 211 -16.71 5.94 0.86
N GLU A 212 -17.17 4.80 1.36
CA GLU A 212 -17.98 4.75 2.57
C GLU A 212 -17.19 5.17 3.82
N ASP A 213 -15.97 4.66 3.98
CA ASP A 213 -15.07 5.09 5.05
C ASP A 213 -14.81 6.60 5.00
N LEU A 214 -14.60 7.15 3.80
CA LEU A 214 -14.37 8.58 3.58
C LEU A 214 -15.60 9.42 3.93
N LYS A 215 -16.82 8.96 3.64
CA LYS A 215 -18.06 9.65 4.08
C LYS A 215 -18.12 9.76 5.59
N HIS A 216 -17.81 8.66 6.30
CA HIS A 216 -17.76 8.70 7.77
C HIS A 216 -16.69 9.67 8.28
N MET A 217 -15.50 9.68 7.65
CA MET A 217 -14.42 10.59 8.04
C MET A 217 -14.75 12.04 7.72
N SER A 218 -15.39 12.33 6.59
CA SER A 218 -15.85 13.67 6.21
C SER A 218 -16.90 14.19 7.18
N SER A 219 -17.87 13.35 7.55
CA SER A 219 -18.86 13.69 8.57
C SER A 219 -18.19 13.99 9.92
N TRP A 220 -17.30 13.10 10.38
CA TRP A 220 -16.55 13.30 11.61
C TRP A 220 -15.75 14.61 11.59
N TRP A 221 -14.98 14.87 10.53
CA TRP A 221 -14.16 16.08 10.42
C TRP A 221 -15.00 17.36 10.52
N LYS A 222 -16.14 17.41 9.81
CA LYS A 222 -17.11 18.51 9.93
C LYS A 222 -17.62 18.69 11.35
N THR A 223 -17.95 17.60 12.05
CA THR A 223 -18.43 17.67 13.45
C THR A 223 -17.39 18.19 14.43
N THR A 224 -16.09 18.06 14.13
CA THR A 224 -15.05 18.61 15.01
C THR A 224 -14.96 20.14 14.96
N GLY A 225 -15.39 20.75 13.85
CA GLY A 225 -15.24 22.20 13.62
C GLY A 225 -13.78 22.68 13.54
N LEU A 226 -12.80 21.78 13.53
CA LEU A 226 -11.38 22.15 13.59
C LEU A 226 -10.95 22.94 12.36
N ALA A 227 -11.40 22.56 11.17
CA ALA A 227 -11.08 23.28 9.94
C ALA A 227 -11.63 24.72 9.90
N GLU A 228 -12.76 24.97 10.56
CA GLU A 228 -13.36 26.32 10.62
C GLU A 228 -12.74 27.16 11.74
N ASN A 229 -12.45 26.54 12.90
CA ASN A 229 -11.94 27.23 14.08
C ASN A 229 -10.43 27.45 14.05
N LEU A 230 -9.68 26.58 13.38
CA LEU A 230 -8.22 26.65 13.26
C LEU A 230 -7.83 27.02 11.83
N SER A 231 -8.10 28.27 11.45
CA SER A 231 -7.84 28.78 10.10
C SER A 231 -6.36 28.75 9.70
N PHE A 232 -5.45 28.64 10.66
CA PHE A 232 -4.01 28.45 10.41
C PHE A 232 -3.65 27.00 10.05
N ALA A 233 -4.46 26.03 10.45
CA ALA A 233 -4.19 24.61 10.21
C ALA A 233 -4.66 24.17 8.82
N ARG A 234 -3.90 23.29 8.19
CA ARG A 234 -4.17 22.77 6.85
C ARG A 234 -5.37 21.82 6.88
N ASP A 235 -6.43 22.14 6.13
CA ASP A 235 -7.56 21.23 5.91
C ASP A 235 -7.19 20.14 4.88
N ARG A 236 -6.67 19.00 5.39
CA ARG A 236 -6.06 17.92 4.58
C ARG A 236 -6.68 16.55 4.86
N LEU A 237 -7.98 16.50 5.18
CA LEU A 237 -8.66 15.25 5.52
C LEU A 237 -8.52 14.19 4.43
N MET A 238 -8.67 14.60 3.16
CA MET A 238 -8.59 13.68 2.03
C MET A 238 -7.19 13.08 1.92
N GLU A 239 -6.15 13.90 2.00
CA GLU A 239 -4.76 13.47 1.96
C GLU A 239 -4.46 12.50 3.11
N ASN A 240 -4.89 12.84 4.31
CA ASN A 240 -4.76 11.99 5.49
C ASN A 240 -5.45 10.63 5.30
N PHE A 241 -6.60 10.59 4.61
CA PHE A 241 -7.29 9.37 4.24
C PHE A 241 -6.56 8.57 3.13
N VAL A 242 -6.01 9.23 2.11
CA VAL A 242 -5.20 8.56 1.08
C VAL A 242 -4.00 7.85 1.72
N TRP A 243 -3.35 8.50 2.70
CA TRP A 243 -2.24 7.90 3.45
C TRP A 243 -2.65 6.59 4.12
N THR A 244 -3.82 6.54 4.77
CA THR A 244 -4.30 5.32 5.44
C THR A 244 -4.67 4.22 4.45
N VAL A 245 -5.20 4.57 3.27
CA VAL A 245 -5.44 3.61 2.20
C VAL A 245 -4.11 3.03 1.69
N GLY A 246 -3.03 3.80 1.70
CA GLY A 246 -1.72 3.33 1.25
C GLY A 246 -1.17 2.15 2.06
N TYR A 247 -1.27 2.20 3.40
CA TYR A 247 -0.75 1.14 4.27
C TYR A 247 -1.82 0.18 4.81
N SER A 248 -3.09 0.60 4.88
CA SER A 248 -4.23 -0.20 5.32
C SER A 248 -5.25 -0.34 4.17
N TYR A 249 -4.82 -0.87 3.02
CA TYR A 249 -5.67 -0.98 1.83
C TYR A 249 -6.69 -2.13 1.89
N LYS A 250 -6.54 -3.13 2.77
CA LYS A 250 -7.48 -4.27 2.76
C LYS A 250 -8.88 -3.85 3.20
N PRO A 251 -9.95 -4.41 2.60
CA PRO A 251 -11.31 -4.05 2.98
C PRO A 251 -11.62 -4.40 4.45
N GLU A 252 -11.03 -5.48 4.99
CA GLU A 252 -11.20 -5.84 6.42
C GLU A 252 -10.72 -4.75 7.40
N PHE A 253 -9.79 -3.89 6.98
CA PHE A 253 -9.16 -2.89 7.84
C PHE A 253 -9.94 -1.56 7.89
N GLY A 254 -11.24 -1.54 7.59
CA GLY A 254 -12.08 -0.33 7.61
C GLY A 254 -12.04 0.44 8.93
N TYR A 255 -12.16 -0.26 10.07
CA TYR A 255 -12.06 0.38 11.38
C TYR A 255 -10.68 1.03 11.60
N SER A 256 -9.60 0.28 11.35
CA SER A 256 -8.23 0.78 11.48
C SER A 256 -8.01 2.00 10.59
N ARG A 257 -8.41 1.93 9.32
CA ARG A 257 -8.28 3.01 8.34
C ARG A 257 -8.98 4.29 8.78
N ARG A 258 -10.19 4.18 9.34
CA ARG A 258 -10.93 5.31 9.91
C ARG A 258 -10.21 5.91 11.12
N ILE A 259 -9.84 5.10 12.10
CA ILE A 259 -9.12 5.59 13.31
C ILE A 259 -7.80 6.24 12.93
N SER A 260 -7.01 5.59 12.09
CA SER A 260 -5.75 6.12 11.57
C SER A 260 -5.94 7.46 10.85
N THR A 261 -7.05 7.64 10.11
CA THR A 261 -7.31 8.92 9.42
C THR A 261 -7.55 10.04 10.42
N LYS A 262 -8.28 9.75 11.51
CA LYS A 262 -8.48 10.70 12.61
C LYS A 262 -7.15 11.08 13.26
N VAL A 263 -6.32 10.07 13.55
CA VAL A 263 -5.00 10.26 14.14
C VAL A 263 -4.12 11.11 13.22
N ASN A 264 -4.04 10.78 11.93
CA ASN A 264 -3.30 11.56 10.94
C ASN A 264 -3.77 13.03 10.90
N ALA A 265 -5.09 13.26 10.86
CA ALA A 265 -5.65 14.62 10.83
C ALA A 265 -5.35 15.43 12.11
N LEU A 266 -5.38 14.79 13.28
CA LEU A 266 -4.99 15.44 14.52
C LEU A 266 -3.48 15.71 14.56
N ILE A 267 -2.65 14.78 14.11
CA ILE A 267 -1.20 14.96 14.01
C ILE A 267 -0.89 16.16 13.10
N THR A 268 -1.50 16.24 11.90
CA THR A 268 -1.27 17.38 11.00
C THR A 268 -1.74 18.71 11.59
N THR A 269 -2.81 18.70 12.38
CA THR A 269 -3.29 19.90 13.08
C THR A 269 -2.32 20.33 14.18
N ILE A 270 -1.79 19.38 14.95
CA ILE A 270 -0.80 19.65 16.01
C ILE A 270 0.53 20.11 15.40
N ASP A 271 0.96 19.51 14.28
CA ASP A 271 2.13 19.93 13.51
C ASP A 271 2.04 21.42 13.15
N ASP A 272 0.88 21.87 12.64
CA ASP A 272 0.63 23.29 12.35
C ASP A 272 0.61 24.18 13.61
N VAL A 273 0.20 23.64 14.76
CA VAL A 273 0.31 24.36 16.03
C VAL A 273 1.78 24.60 16.39
N TYR A 274 2.65 23.61 16.24
CA TYR A 274 4.07 23.76 16.61
C TYR A 274 4.89 24.56 15.59
N ASP A 275 4.60 24.42 14.30
CA ASP A 275 5.43 25.00 13.24
C ASP A 275 4.96 26.39 12.79
N VAL A 276 3.66 26.69 12.90
CA VAL A 276 3.06 27.92 12.33
C VAL A 276 2.49 28.84 13.41
N TYR A 277 1.79 28.30 14.40
CA TYR A 277 0.94 29.11 15.28
C TYR A 277 1.56 29.42 16.65
N GLY A 278 2.01 28.41 17.39
CA GLY A 278 2.32 28.52 18.81
C GLY A 278 3.63 29.25 19.08
N THR A 279 3.66 30.07 20.14
CA THR A 279 4.92 30.59 20.66
C THR A 279 5.64 29.54 21.50
N LEU A 280 6.94 29.71 21.75
CA LEU A 280 7.71 28.76 22.55
C LEU A 280 7.08 28.48 23.92
N GLU A 281 6.61 29.52 24.60
CA GLU A 281 5.98 29.41 25.93
C GLU A 281 4.65 28.63 25.87
N GLU A 282 3.83 28.88 24.85
CA GLU A 282 2.57 28.15 24.63
C GLU A 282 2.83 26.68 24.30
N LEU A 283 3.84 26.39 23.49
CA LEU A 283 4.21 25.04 23.08
C LEU A 283 4.84 24.24 24.23
N GLU A 284 5.64 24.86 25.09
CA GLU A 284 6.14 24.23 26.32
C GLU A 284 4.98 23.85 27.24
N LEU A 285 4.01 24.75 27.42
CA LEU A 285 2.82 24.48 28.22
C LEU A 285 1.97 23.36 27.60
N PHE A 286 1.73 23.41 26.29
CA PHE A 286 0.96 22.39 25.56
C PHE A 286 1.62 21.02 25.68
N THR A 287 2.93 20.93 25.43
CA THR A 287 3.73 19.69 25.57
C THR A 287 3.59 19.13 26.99
N SER A 288 3.75 19.99 27.99
CA SER A 288 3.65 19.62 29.40
C SER A 288 2.27 19.06 29.78
N VAL A 289 1.20 19.61 29.22
CA VAL A 289 -0.16 19.10 29.42
C VAL A 289 -0.34 17.72 28.79
N ILE A 290 0.16 17.51 27.57
CA ILE A 290 0.08 16.21 26.89
C ILE A 290 0.85 15.14 27.66
N ASP A 291 2.05 15.43 28.16
CA ASP A 291 2.85 14.49 28.96
C ASP A 291 2.12 14.05 30.24
N ARG A 292 1.48 14.99 30.93
CA ARG A 292 0.69 14.68 32.13
C ARG A 292 -0.55 13.85 31.79
N LEU A 293 -1.25 14.15 30.70
CA LEU A 293 -2.40 13.38 30.26
C LEU A 293 -2.02 11.94 29.89
N ALA A 294 -0.90 11.75 29.19
CA ALA A 294 -0.39 10.42 28.87
C ALA A 294 -0.17 9.59 30.14
N GLN A 295 0.42 10.17 31.19
CA GLN A 295 0.60 9.50 32.48
C GLN A 295 -0.72 9.12 33.15
N VAL A 296 -1.75 9.98 33.10
CA VAL A 296 -3.08 9.68 33.64
C VAL A 296 -3.74 8.53 32.87
N PHE A 297 -3.62 8.49 31.53
CA PHE A 297 -4.12 7.36 30.73
C PHE A 297 -3.42 6.04 31.06
N PHE A 298 -2.10 6.05 31.27
CA PHE A 298 -1.37 4.87 31.73
C PHE A 298 -1.81 4.43 33.13
N LEU A 299 -2.09 5.38 34.04
CA LEU A 299 -2.60 5.11 35.38
C LEU A 299 -4.00 4.47 35.32
N PHE A 300 -4.91 4.99 34.50
CA PHE A 300 -6.24 4.41 34.28
C PHE A 300 -6.15 3.01 33.67
N ARG A 301 -5.25 2.77 32.71
CA ARG A 301 -5.01 1.42 32.17
C ARG A 301 -4.53 0.48 33.29
N HIS A 302 -3.63 0.93 34.15
CA HIS A 302 -3.14 0.13 35.27
C HIS A 302 -4.24 -0.19 36.29
N ILE A 303 -5.08 0.79 36.65
CA ILE A 303 -6.21 0.60 37.56
C ILE A 303 -7.25 -0.37 36.97
N CYS A 304 -7.56 -0.28 35.68
CA CYS A 304 -8.46 -1.22 35.01
C CYS A 304 -7.91 -2.65 34.94
N TYR A 305 -6.59 -2.83 34.74
CA TYR A 305 -5.95 -4.15 34.84
C TYR A 305 -6.00 -4.69 36.28
N CYS A 306 -5.72 -3.85 37.28
CA CYS A 306 -5.80 -4.24 38.69
C CYS A 306 -7.23 -4.51 39.18
N HIS A 307 -8.29 -4.07 38.48
CA HIS A 307 -9.68 -4.43 38.78
C HIS A 307 -10.17 -5.69 38.06
N LEU A 308 -9.47 -6.15 37.01
CA LEU A 308 -9.77 -7.44 36.35
C LEU A 308 -9.10 -8.63 37.05
N ASP A 309 -8.04 -8.40 37.83
CA ASP A 309 -7.34 -9.45 38.61
C ASP A 309 -7.88 -9.69 40.03
N VAL A 310 -8.97 -9.00 40.45
CA VAL A 310 -9.61 -9.20 41.78
C VAL A 310 -10.98 -9.92 41.63
N GLY A 311 -11.21 -10.56 40.50
CA GLY A 311 -12.46 -11.26 40.17
C GLY A 311 -12.29 -12.72 39.78
N ILE A 312 -11.43 -13.48 40.47
CA ILE A 312 -11.47 -14.96 40.59
C ILE A 312 -11.17 -15.33 42.04
#